data_AF-A0AAF0ZWJ6-F1
#
_entry.id   AF-A0AAF0ZWJ6-F1
#
_cell.length_a   1.000
_cell.length_b   1.000
_cell.length_c   1.000
_cell.angle_alpha   90.00
_cell.angle_beta   90.00
_cell.angle_gamma   90.00
#
_symmetry.space_group_name_H-M   'P 1'
#
loop_
_entity.id
_entity.type
_entity.pdbx_description
1 polymer ?
#
loop_
_entity_poly.entity_id
_entity_poly.type
_entity_poly.pdbx_seq_one_letter_code
_entity_poly.pdbx_strand_id
1 'polypeptide(L)'
;MKVPTIDFCKSELKPGTTQWDSTKSQVFQALQEYGCFEAIYDKLRNETLEAMFGRSKEIFEFPLETKMKNLSKKLPFNGYIGKLPTLPLYESVCIDDLLQPGSVETFANIFWPEGNPEFCNVVKSYSKPLVELDEMVKRMVLENLGLQNYIDQFLDLTSFQLRLTKYKAAQDEDIGNKPGIGDHTDNNFLTIISQNQVNGLQILKKNGEWIDVDISSNSFIVLAGDSFMLDMETFLFTSESVNEGHPDKLCDQVSDAILDACLEQDPESKVACETCTKTNMVMVFGEITTKAKVDYEKIVRDTCRGIGFTSADVGLDADHCKVLVNIEQQSPDIAQGVHGHLTKKPEEIGAGDQGHMFGYATDETPELMPLTHVLATKLGAKLTEVRKNKTCPWLRPDGKTQVTVEYKNDNGAMAPIRVHTVLISTQHDETVTNDQIAKDLKEHVIMPVIPAQYLDDNTIFHLNPSGRFVIGGPHGDAGLTGRKIIIDTYGGWGAHGGGAFSGKDPTKVDRSGAYIVRQAAKSVVAAGLARRCIVQVSYAIGVAEPLSVFVDTYKTGTIPDKDILVLIKENFDFRPGMMSINLDLKRGGNFRYQKTAAYGHFGRDDADFTWETVKALKPKA
;
A
#
# COMPACT_ATOMS: atom_id res chain seq x y z
N MET A 1 24.66 29.51 8.62
CA MET A 1 25.12 28.13 8.90
C MET A 1 25.60 27.57 7.56
N LYS A 2 26.79 26.98 7.48
CA LYS A 2 27.41 26.57 6.20
C LYS A 2 27.05 25.11 5.87
N VAL A 3 26.89 24.78 4.58
CA VAL A 3 26.79 23.37 4.12
C VAL A 3 28.05 22.59 4.54
N PRO A 4 27.95 21.26 4.79
CA PRO A 4 29.11 20.45 5.13
C PRO A 4 30.18 20.52 4.04
N THR A 5 31.44 20.67 4.43
CA THR A 5 32.59 20.64 3.51
C THR A 5 33.31 19.30 3.63
N ILE A 6 33.55 18.62 2.51
CA ILE A 6 34.18 17.30 2.44
C ILE A 6 35.40 17.35 1.52
N ASP A 7 36.53 16.85 2.02
CA ASP A 7 37.82 16.87 1.32
C ASP A 7 38.08 15.57 0.55
N PHE A 8 38.17 15.69 -0.79
CA PHE A 8 38.47 14.60 -1.73
C PHE A 8 39.93 14.59 -2.19
N CYS A 9 40.78 15.50 -1.71
CA CYS A 9 42.19 15.64 -2.13
C CYS A 9 43.15 14.69 -1.39
N LYS A 10 42.62 13.76 -0.57
CA LYS A 10 43.44 12.87 0.28
C LYS A 10 44.22 11.88 -0.58
N SER A 11 45.52 11.75 -0.32
CA SER A 11 46.48 10.99 -1.13
C SER A 11 46.18 9.48 -1.30
N GLU A 12 45.30 8.91 -0.46
CA GLU A 12 44.90 7.48 -0.50
C GLU A 12 43.37 7.27 -0.42
N LEU A 13 42.59 8.17 -1.03
CA LEU A 13 41.13 8.01 -1.10
C LEU A 13 40.74 6.93 -2.11
N LYS A 14 40.79 5.65 -1.70
CA LYS A 14 40.49 4.46 -2.52
C LYS A 14 39.54 3.50 -1.79
N PRO A 15 38.66 2.78 -2.51
CA PRO A 15 37.77 1.79 -1.90
C PRO A 15 38.52 0.81 -0.98
N GLY A 16 37.97 0.58 0.21
CA GLY A 16 38.53 -0.32 1.22
C GLY A 16 39.61 0.29 2.13
N THR A 17 39.97 1.56 1.98
CA THR A 17 40.86 2.25 2.94
C THR A 17 40.07 2.93 4.06
N THR A 18 40.70 3.14 5.23
CA THR A 18 40.06 3.86 6.35
C THR A 18 39.65 5.29 5.97
N GLN A 19 40.43 5.95 5.10
CA GLN A 19 40.12 7.28 4.59
C GLN A 19 38.86 7.26 3.71
N TRP A 20 38.69 6.21 2.91
CA TRP A 20 37.48 5.99 2.12
C TRP A 20 36.26 5.79 3.00
N ASP A 21 36.31 4.89 3.98
CA ASP A 21 35.15 4.65 4.86
C ASP A 21 34.75 5.88 5.68
N SER A 22 35.73 6.66 6.13
CA SER A 22 35.47 7.94 6.81
C SER A 22 34.82 8.97 5.88
N THR A 23 35.37 9.17 4.68
CA THR A 23 34.83 10.13 3.71
C THR A 23 33.46 9.70 3.19
N LYS A 24 33.29 8.41 2.94
CA LYS A 24 32.03 7.75 2.59
C LYS A 24 30.92 8.01 3.62
N SER A 25 31.25 7.90 4.91
CA SER A 25 30.30 8.19 6.00
C SER A 25 29.91 9.67 6.01
N GLN A 26 30.87 10.58 5.82
CA GLN A 26 30.61 12.02 5.74
C GLN A 26 29.71 12.38 4.55
N VAL A 27 29.97 11.81 3.37
CA VAL A 27 29.17 12.01 2.16
C VAL A 27 27.73 11.59 2.40
N PHE A 28 27.52 10.38 2.92
CA PHE A 28 26.18 9.86 3.16
C PHE A 28 25.40 10.69 4.17
N GLN A 29 26.05 11.08 5.27
CA GLN A 29 25.43 11.93 6.28
C GLN A 29 25.05 13.30 5.71
N ALA A 30 25.95 13.94 4.95
CA ALA A 30 25.68 15.25 4.37
C ALA A 30 24.53 15.21 3.36
N LEU A 31 24.48 14.20 2.48
CA LEU A 31 23.36 14.03 1.56
C LEU A 31 22.04 13.72 2.28
N GLN A 32 22.06 12.93 3.36
CA GLN A 32 20.86 12.59 4.13
C GLN A 32 20.27 13.79 4.88
N GLU A 33 21.13 14.62 5.48
CA GLU A 33 20.74 15.76 6.32
C GLU A 33 20.48 17.05 5.51
N TYR A 34 21.34 17.33 4.52
CA TYR A 34 21.34 18.61 3.78
C TYR A 34 20.96 18.46 2.30
N GLY A 35 20.90 17.24 1.76
CA GLY A 35 20.73 17.00 0.32
C GLY A 35 21.93 17.38 -0.53
N CYS A 36 23.00 17.92 0.07
CA CYS A 36 24.16 18.46 -0.63
C CYS A 36 25.40 18.57 0.28
N PHE A 37 26.56 18.84 -0.32
CA PHE A 37 27.79 19.23 0.38
C PHE A 37 28.74 20.02 -0.55
N GLU A 38 29.69 20.74 0.05
CA GLU A 38 30.83 21.36 -0.64
C GLU A 38 31.97 20.33 -0.75
N ALA A 39 32.35 19.95 -1.96
CA ALA A 39 33.47 19.07 -2.25
C ALA A 39 34.73 19.89 -2.55
N ILE A 40 35.78 19.72 -1.74
CA ILE A 40 37.13 20.22 -2.08
C ILE A 40 37.78 19.18 -2.97
N TYR A 41 38.17 19.58 -4.20
CA TYR A 41 38.68 18.65 -5.19
C TYR A 41 39.71 19.33 -6.13
N ASP A 42 40.97 18.97 -5.98
CA ASP A 42 42.12 19.65 -6.60
C ASP A 42 42.49 19.14 -8.00
N LYS A 43 41.92 18.01 -8.45
CA LYS A 43 42.20 17.46 -9.78
C LYS A 43 41.70 18.35 -10.91
N LEU A 44 40.68 19.19 -10.68
CA LEU A 44 40.30 20.23 -11.63
C LEU A 44 41.12 21.49 -11.36
N ARG A 45 42.09 21.76 -12.24
CA ARG A 45 42.94 22.94 -12.11
C ARG A 45 42.19 24.23 -12.44
N ASN A 46 42.54 25.32 -11.76
CA ASN A 46 41.91 26.63 -11.97
C ASN A 46 42.01 27.13 -13.40
N GLU A 47 43.13 26.87 -14.09
CA GLU A 47 43.29 27.30 -15.48
C GLU A 47 42.28 26.59 -16.40
N THR A 48 41.89 25.35 -16.08
CA THR A 48 40.88 24.59 -16.84
C THR A 48 39.48 25.11 -16.55
N LEU A 49 39.19 25.45 -15.29
CA LEU A 49 37.93 26.07 -14.89
C LEU A 49 37.73 27.44 -15.56
N GLU A 50 38.76 28.29 -15.53
CA GLU A 50 38.77 29.60 -16.19
C GLU A 50 38.61 29.48 -17.71
N ALA A 51 39.33 28.55 -18.34
CA ALA A 51 39.18 28.27 -19.77
C ALA A 51 37.75 27.84 -20.11
N MET A 52 37.12 27.00 -19.27
CA MET A 52 35.74 26.56 -19.48
C MET A 52 34.75 27.73 -19.39
N PHE A 53 34.91 28.63 -18.42
CA PHE A 53 34.09 29.85 -18.36
C PHE A 53 34.32 30.77 -19.56
N GLY A 54 35.57 30.92 -20.00
CA GLY A 54 35.92 31.68 -21.21
C GLY A 54 35.20 31.14 -22.46
N ARG A 55 35.26 29.82 -22.67
CA ARG A 55 34.57 29.16 -23.80
C ARG A 55 33.05 29.20 -23.69
N SER A 56 32.51 29.15 -22.48
CA SER A 56 31.08 29.32 -22.23
C SER A 56 30.61 30.72 -22.65
N LYS A 57 31.41 31.75 -22.38
CA LYS A 57 31.11 33.14 -22.76
C LYS A 57 31.00 33.29 -24.28
N GLU A 58 31.90 32.67 -25.05
CA GLU A 58 31.84 32.66 -26.52
C GLU A 58 30.50 32.11 -27.05
N ILE A 59 30.01 31.01 -26.46
CA ILE A 59 28.71 30.45 -26.83
C ILE A 59 27.61 31.50 -26.59
N PHE A 60 27.56 32.10 -25.41
CA PHE A 60 26.51 33.05 -25.07
C PHE A 60 26.63 34.42 -25.77
N GLU A 61 27.72 34.69 -26.49
CA GLU A 61 27.93 35.89 -27.31
C GLU A 61 27.48 35.74 -28.77
N PHE A 62 27.13 34.53 -29.22
CA PHE A 62 26.59 34.33 -30.57
C PHE A 62 25.34 35.20 -30.83
N PRO A 63 25.11 35.68 -32.08
CA PRO A 63 23.91 36.42 -32.45
C PRO A 63 22.63 35.61 -32.18
N LEU A 64 21.54 36.30 -31.84
CA LEU A 64 20.24 35.68 -31.52
C LEU A 64 19.77 34.70 -32.61
N GLU A 65 19.97 35.02 -33.88
CA GLU A 65 19.63 34.16 -35.02
C GLU A 65 20.34 32.80 -34.96
N THR A 66 21.63 32.80 -34.64
CA THR A 66 22.41 31.57 -34.42
C THR A 66 21.86 30.79 -33.23
N LYS A 67 21.50 31.48 -32.14
CA LYS A 67 20.92 30.83 -30.96
C LYS A 67 19.56 30.19 -31.24
N MET A 68 18.70 30.87 -32.01
CA MET A 68 17.40 30.37 -32.45
C MET A 68 17.53 29.14 -33.35
N LYS A 69 18.49 29.16 -34.29
CA LYS A 69 18.75 28.04 -35.20
C LYS A 69 19.21 26.79 -34.44
N ASN A 70 19.98 26.98 -33.38
CA ASN A 70 20.62 25.94 -32.60
C ASN A 70 19.85 25.60 -31.31
N LEU A 71 18.54 25.87 -31.30
CA LEU A 71 17.64 25.48 -30.22
C LEU A 71 17.38 23.97 -30.27
N SER A 72 17.62 23.30 -29.15
CA SER A 72 17.33 21.88 -29.03
C SER A 72 15.82 21.64 -29.05
N LYS A 73 15.35 20.73 -29.91
CA LYS A 73 13.92 20.49 -30.18
C LYS A 73 13.34 19.28 -29.43
N LYS A 74 14.19 18.40 -28.92
CA LYS A 74 13.82 17.16 -28.20
C LYS A 74 14.92 16.80 -27.22
N LEU A 75 14.56 16.08 -26.16
CA LEU A 75 15.51 15.38 -25.30
C LEU A 75 16.19 14.25 -26.09
N PRO A 76 17.50 13.99 -25.89
CA PRO A 76 18.42 14.75 -25.03
C PRO A 76 18.77 16.15 -25.56
N PHE A 77 18.96 17.11 -24.64
CA PHE A 77 19.22 18.51 -25.00
C PHE A 77 20.64 18.70 -25.52
N ASN A 78 20.80 18.76 -26.85
CA ASN A 78 22.05 19.15 -27.49
C ASN A 78 21.87 20.53 -28.16
N GLY A 79 22.46 21.59 -27.60
CA GLY A 79 22.27 22.98 -28.03
C GLY A 79 21.51 23.85 -27.02
N TYR A 80 20.97 24.99 -27.46
CA TYR A 80 20.28 25.94 -26.57
C TYR A 80 18.98 25.34 -26.04
N ILE A 81 18.72 25.55 -24.75
CA ILE A 81 17.46 25.13 -24.13
C ILE A 81 16.36 26.15 -24.47
N GLY A 82 15.19 25.66 -24.89
CA GLY A 82 14.06 26.48 -25.31
C GLY A 82 13.27 27.14 -24.16
N LYS A 83 11.99 27.47 -24.38
CA LYS A 83 11.10 28.05 -23.35
C LYS A 83 10.88 27.06 -22.20
N LEU A 84 11.79 27.04 -21.22
CA LEU A 84 11.48 26.63 -19.86
C LEU A 84 10.87 27.84 -19.14
N PRO A 85 9.75 27.70 -18.40
CA PRO A 85 9.07 28.81 -17.73
C PRO A 85 9.97 29.65 -16.80
N THR A 86 11.08 29.08 -16.36
CA THR A 86 11.99 29.61 -15.33
C THR A 86 13.33 30.11 -15.87
N LEU A 87 13.59 30.03 -17.19
CA LEU A 87 14.87 30.42 -17.79
C LEU A 87 14.68 31.50 -18.87
N PRO A 88 15.48 32.58 -18.84
CA PRO A 88 15.56 33.49 -19.99
C PRO A 88 15.98 32.72 -21.25
N LEU A 89 15.28 32.98 -22.36
CA LEU A 89 15.54 32.35 -23.66
C LEU A 89 17.02 32.52 -24.06
N TYR A 90 17.67 31.41 -24.42
CA TYR A 90 19.06 31.36 -24.93
C TYR A 90 20.17 31.71 -23.92
N GLU A 91 19.88 31.60 -22.62
CA GLU A 91 20.87 31.73 -21.54
C GLU A 91 21.22 30.40 -20.87
N SER A 92 20.78 29.27 -21.45
CA SER A 92 21.24 27.94 -21.06
C SER A 92 21.45 27.04 -22.29
N VAL A 93 22.51 26.24 -22.25
CA VAL A 93 22.93 25.31 -23.31
C VAL A 93 23.36 23.99 -22.67
N CYS A 94 23.00 22.87 -23.29
CA CYS A 94 23.38 21.54 -22.83
C CYS A 94 24.24 20.81 -23.88
N ILE A 95 25.23 20.07 -23.38
CA ILE A 95 26.01 19.06 -24.10
C ILE A 95 25.66 17.72 -23.45
N ASP A 96 25.11 16.80 -24.22
CA ASP A 96 24.75 15.48 -23.69
C ASP A 96 25.81 14.43 -24.05
N ASP A 97 25.78 13.30 -23.35
CA ASP A 97 26.66 12.16 -23.58
C ASP A 97 28.16 12.51 -23.59
N LEU A 98 28.62 13.30 -22.62
CA LEU A 98 29.99 13.83 -22.56
C LEU A 98 31.13 12.80 -22.75
N LEU A 99 30.88 11.55 -22.38
CA LEU A 99 31.85 10.45 -22.48
C LEU A 99 31.74 9.64 -23.77
N GLN A 100 30.67 9.81 -24.55
CA GLN A 100 30.52 9.13 -25.83
C GLN A 100 31.53 9.70 -26.85
N PRO A 101 32.27 8.86 -27.58
CA PRO A 101 33.21 9.33 -28.60
C PRO A 101 32.52 10.23 -29.64
N GLY A 102 33.03 11.45 -29.81
CA GLY A 102 32.52 12.40 -30.81
C GLY A 102 31.30 13.23 -30.39
N SER A 103 30.76 13.07 -29.18
CA SER A 103 29.60 13.84 -28.71
C SER A 103 29.91 15.33 -28.60
N VAL A 104 31.05 15.67 -27.98
CA VAL A 104 31.51 17.05 -27.80
C VAL A 104 31.82 17.70 -29.15
N GLU A 105 32.43 16.95 -30.09
CA GLU A 105 32.65 17.41 -31.46
C GLU A 105 31.34 17.67 -32.20
N THR A 106 30.36 16.78 -32.04
CA THR A 106 29.04 16.93 -32.64
C THR A 106 28.34 18.17 -32.11
N PHE A 107 28.42 18.43 -30.80
CA PHE A 107 27.94 19.67 -30.20
C PHE A 107 28.69 20.90 -30.73
N ALA A 108 30.03 20.86 -30.76
CA ALA A 108 30.83 21.98 -31.25
C ALA A 108 30.47 22.36 -32.69
N ASN A 109 30.21 21.37 -33.54
CA ASN A 109 29.82 21.56 -34.94
C ASN A 109 28.47 22.27 -35.12
N ILE A 110 27.61 22.30 -34.08
CA ILE A 110 26.37 23.08 -34.09
C ILE A 110 26.69 24.58 -34.16
N PHE A 111 27.74 25.02 -33.47
CA PHE A 111 28.14 26.42 -33.35
C PHE A 111 29.27 26.81 -34.30
N TRP A 112 30.19 25.89 -34.56
CA TRP A 112 31.36 26.07 -35.42
C TRP A 112 31.36 24.99 -36.50
N PRO A 113 30.77 25.25 -37.69
CA PRO A 113 30.64 24.25 -38.75
C PRO A 113 31.98 23.68 -39.26
N GLU A 114 33.07 24.42 -39.11
CA GLU A 114 34.44 23.99 -39.46
C GLU A 114 35.12 23.20 -38.32
N GLY A 115 34.41 23.01 -37.20
CA GLY A 115 34.92 22.41 -35.97
C GLY A 115 35.58 23.43 -35.05
N ASN A 116 35.69 23.06 -33.76
CA ASN A 116 36.44 23.83 -32.76
C ASN A 116 37.21 22.87 -31.83
N PRO A 117 38.38 22.37 -32.25
CA PRO A 117 39.17 21.40 -31.48
C PRO A 117 39.59 21.93 -30.11
N GLU A 118 39.83 23.23 -30.01
CA GLU A 118 40.21 23.87 -28.76
C GLU A 118 39.06 23.84 -27.74
N PHE A 119 37.85 24.20 -28.16
CA PHE A 119 36.64 24.04 -27.35
C PHE A 119 36.45 22.60 -26.88
N CYS A 120 36.55 21.64 -27.80
CA CYS A 120 36.42 20.22 -27.47
C CYS A 120 37.44 19.77 -26.41
N ASN A 121 38.69 20.21 -26.54
CA ASN A 121 39.75 19.89 -25.59
C ASN A 121 39.48 20.50 -24.20
N VAL A 122 38.97 21.73 -24.14
CA VAL A 122 38.60 22.39 -22.88
C VAL A 122 37.44 21.64 -22.21
N VAL A 123 36.36 21.33 -22.93
CA VAL A 123 35.20 20.59 -22.37
C VAL A 123 35.63 19.22 -21.84
N LYS A 124 36.45 18.48 -22.59
CA LYS A 124 36.95 17.17 -22.16
C LYS A 124 37.85 17.27 -20.93
N SER A 125 38.75 18.25 -20.90
CA SER A 125 39.65 18.49 -19.76
C SER A 125 38.89 18.94 -18.51
N TYR A 126 37.79 19.67 -18.68
CA TYR A 126 36.91 20.10 -17.61
C TYR A 126 36.05 18.93 -17.06
N SER A 127 35.46 18.15 -17.96
CA SER A 127 34.47 17.14 -17.58
C SER A 127 35.08 15.90 -16.95
N LYS A 128 36.28 15.47 -17.40
CA LYS A 128 36.90 14.23 -16.94
C LYS A 128 37.12 14.18 -15.41
N PRO A 129 37.74 15.18 -14.76
CA PRO A 129 37.90 15.16 -13.31
C PRO A 129 36.57 15.14 -12.55
N LEU A 130 35.53 15.81 -13.07
CA LEU A 130 34.21 15.87 -12.44
C LEU A 130 33.45 14.55 -12.55
N VAL A 131 33.62 13.82 -13.66
CA VAL A 131 33.14 12.44 -13.80
C VAL A 131 33.81 11.55 -12.76
N GLU A 132 35.12 11.66 -12.57
CA GLU A 132 35.82 10.90 -11.51
C GLU A 132 35.27 11.23 -10.11
N LEU A 133 34.95 12.49 -9.83
CA LEU A 133 34.34 12.90 -8.56
C LEU A 133 32.93 12.31 -8.40
N ASP A 134 32.10 12.38 -9.45
CA ASP A 134 30.75 11.80 -9.46
C ASP A 134 30.78 10.29 -9.21
N GLU A 135 31.65 9.56 -9.91
CA GLU A 135 31.82 8.11 -9.73
C GLU A 135 32.25 7.76 -8.30
N MET A 136 33.16 8.54 -7.71
CA MET A 136 33.57 8.35 -6.32
C MET A 136 32.40 8.53 -5.36
N VAL A 137 31.62 9.61 -5.51
CA VAL A 137 30.45 9.89 -4.67
C VAL A 137 29.38 8.81 -4.85
N LYS A 138 29.06 8.42 -6.09
CA LYS A 138 28.12 7.32 -6.39
C LYS A 138 28.54 6.02 -5.72
N ARG A 139 29.82 5.65 -5.84
CA ARG A 139 30.35 4.44 -5.20
C ARG A 139 30.21 4.51 -3.69
N MET A 140 30.60 5.63 -3.06
CA MET A 140 30.46 5.82 -1.61
C MET A 140 29.00 5.69 -1.15
N VAL A 141 28.06 6.24 -1.91
CA VAL A 141 26.63 6.11 -1.60
C VAL A 141 26.17 4.67 -1.73
N LEU A 142 26.40 4.05 -2.89
CA LEU A 142 25.91 2.70 -3.17
C LEU A 142 26.50 1.67 -2.19
N GLU A 143 27.75 1.85 -1.77
CA GLU A 143 28.36 1.05 -0.71
C GLU A 143 27.64 1.21 0.63
N ASN A 144 27.27 2.43 1.05
CA ASN A 144 26.51 2.67 2.28
C ASN A 144 25.10 2.09 2.22
N LEU A 145 24.49 2.05 1.03
CA LEU A 145 23.19 1.42 0.80
C LEU A 145 23.27 -0.11 0.70
N GLY A 146 24.47 -0.70 0.82
CA GLY A 146 24.66 -2.15 0.70
C GLY A 146 24.54 -2.70 -0.73
N LEU A 147 24.58 -1.83 -1.75
CA LEU A 147 24.36 -2.17 -3.17
C LEU A 147 25.68 -2.45 -3.92
N GLN A 148 26.68 -2.98 -3.22
CA GLN A 148 28.05 -3.15 -3.72
C GLN A 148 28.12 -3.98 -5.02
N ASN A 149 27.26 -4.98 -5.15
CA ASN A 149 27.22 -5.89 -6.30
C ASN A 149 26.68 -5.24 -7.59
N TYR A 150 26.06 -4.05 -7.50
CA TYR A 150 25.45 -3.37 -8.64
C TYR A 150 26.22 -2.11 -9.08
N ILE A 151 27.29 -1.75 -8.37
CA ILE A 151 28.00 -0.48 -8.59
C ILE A 151 28.55 -0.39 -10.00
N ASP A 152 29.30 -1.39 -10.45
CA ASP A 152 29.96 -1.32 -11.75
C ASP A 152 28.94 -1.29 -12.89
N GLN A 153 27.85 -2.09 -12.80
CA GLN A 153 26.73 -2.03 -13.75
C GLN A 153 26.06 -0.65 -13.78
N PHE A 154 25.85 -0.04 -12.62
CA PHE A 154 25.23 1.28 -12.52
C PHE A 154 26.12 2.38 -13.13
N LEU A 155 27.42 2.33 -12.84
CA LEU A 155 28.39 3.26 -13.41
C LEU A 155 28.51 3.09 -14.93
N ASP A 156 28.53 1.85 -15.43
CA ASP A 156 28.59 1.57 -16.88
C ASP A 156 27.37 2.09 -17.67
N LEU A 157 26.21 2.16 -17.02
CA LEU A 157 24.97 2.68 -17.61
C LEU A 157 24.79 4.20 -17.42
N THR A 158 25.70 4.86 -16.71
CA THR A 158 25.59 6.29 -16.43
C THR A 158 25.92 7.12 -17.68
N SER A 159 25.01 8.03 -18.05
CA SER A 159 25.29 9.12 -18.99
C SER A 159 25.50 10.44 -18.26
N PHE A 160 26.25 11.34 -18.90
CA PHE A 160 26.62 12.63 -18.31
C PHE A 160 26.21 13.79 -19.22
N GLN A 161 25.57 14.79 -18.62
CA GLN A 161 25.16 16.02 -19.27
C GLN A 161 25.95 17.21 -18.69
N LEU A 162 26.56 18.02 -19.55
CA LEU A 162 27.11 19.33 -19.15
C LEU A 162 26.07 20.40 -19.46
N ARG A 163 25.64 21.12 -18.43
CA ARG A 163 24.81 22.31 -18.58
C ARG A 163 25.65 23.55 -18.32
N LEU A 164 25.61 24.49 -19.26
CA LEU A 164 26.16 25.82 -19.09
C LEU A 164 25.01 26.80 -19.02
N THR A 165 25.03 27.68 -18.03
CA THR A 165 23.98 28.66 -17.81
C THR A 165 24.61 30.02 -17.55
N LYS A 166 24.09 31.05 -18.22
CA LYS A 166 24.45 32.44 -17.98
C LYS A 166 23.44 33.04 -17.02
N TYR A 167 23.86 33.29 -15.78
CA TYR A 167 23.08 34.04 -14.81
C TYR A 167 23.34 35.54 -14.94
N LYS A 168 22.30 36.35 -14.76
CA LYS A 168 22.42 37.79 -14.54
C LYS A 168 22.06 38.07 -13.08
N ALA A 169 22.89 38.82 -12.38
CA ALA A 169 22.51 39.33 -11.06
C ALA A 169 21.28 40.23 -11.21
N ALA A 170 20.31 40.10 -10.30
CA ALA A 170 19.14 40.97 -10.28
C ALA A 170 19.57 42.43 -10.04
N GLN A 171 18.99 43.37 -10.78
CA GLN A 171 19.08 44.80 -10.44
C GLN A 171 17.90 45.19 -9.55
N ASP A 172 18.05 46.24 -8.73
CA ASP A 172 17.04 46.65 -7.73
C ASP A 172 15.63 46.90 -8.31
N GLU A 173 15.53 47.20 -9.61
CA GLU A 173 14.25 47.41 -10.32
C GLU A 173 13.55 46.11 -10.77
N ASP A 174 14.21 44.95 -10.68
CA ASP A 174 13.69 43.62 -11.09
C ASP A 174 13.03 42.83 -9.95
N ILE A 175 12.88 43.43 -8.75
CA ILE A 175 12.24 42.81 -7.57
C ILE A 175 10.72 42.72 -7.81
N GLY A 176 10.31 41.78 -8.65
CA GLY A 176 8.93 41.53 -9.07
C GLY A 176 8.82 40.68 -10.34
N ASN A 177 9.82 40.77 -11.23
CA ASN A 177 9.93 39.96 -12.45
C ASN A 177 11.25 39.20 -12.42
N LYS A 178 11.28 38.07 -11.69
CA LYS A 178 12.46 37.25 -11.41
C LYS A 178 13.21 36.83 -12.70
N PRO A 179 14.40 37.38 -13.03
CA PRO A 179 15.29 36.79 -14.01
C PRO A 179 16.24 35.84 -13.28
N GLY A 180 15.72 34.68 -12.84
CA GLY A 180 16.47 33.64 -12.16
C GLY A 180 15.75 32.29 -12.31
N ILE A 181 16.50 31.18 -12.24
CA ILE A 181 15.87 29.86 -12.18
C ILE A 181 15.08 29.79 -10.86
N GLY A 182 13.78 29.50 -10.95
CA GLY A 182 12.95 29.28 -9.77
C GLY A 182 13.44 28.11 -8.91
N ASP A 183 12.82 27.92 -7.76
CA ASP A 183 12.94 26.69 -6.99
C ASP A 183 12.65 25.48 -7.88
N HIS A 184 13.56 24.50 -7.87
CA HIS A 184 13.46 23.28 -8.65
C HIS A 184 14.29 22.17 -8.00
N THR A 185 14.00 20.94 -8.40
CA THR A 185 14.82 19.75 -8.14
C THR A 185 15.38 19.22 -9.45
N ASP A 186 16.51 18.54 -9.37
CA ASP A 186 17.13 17.89 -10.51
C ASP A 186 16.73 16.42 -10.56
N ASN A 187 16.13 15.96 -11.66
CA ASN A 187 15.66 14.57 -11.78
C ASN A 187 16.79 13.50 -11.85
N ASN A 188 18.06 13.91 -11.85
CA ASN A 188 19.21 13.02 -12.03
C ASN A 188 19.63 12.33 -10.71
N PHE A 189 20.72 11.56 -10.74
CA PHE A 189 21.26 10.92 -9.52
C PHE A 189 22.09 11.90 -8.69
N LEU A 190 22.98 12.66 -9.34
CA LEU A 190 23.80 13.70 -8.72
C LEU A 190 23.96 14.87 -9.69
N THR A 191 23.97 16.09 -9.15
CA THR A 191 24.42 17.30 -9.84
C THR A 191 25.69 17.82 -9.19
N ILE A 192 26.70 18.16 -9.99
CA ILE A 192 27.90 18.86 -9.54
C ILE A 192 27.88 20.29 -10.10
N ILE A 193 27.77 21.26 -9.21
CA ILE A 193 27.68 22.68 -9.56
C ILE A 193 29.03 23.35 -9.33
N SER A 194 29.47 24.09 -10.35
CA SER A 194 30.54 25.07 -10.27
C SER A 194 29.96 26.45 -10.60
N GLN A 195 30.32 27.47 -9.83
CA GLN A 195 29.95 28.86 -10.10
C GLN A 195 31.19 29.76 -10.15
N ASN A 196 31.07 30.91 -10.82
CA ASN A 196 32.09 31.95 -10.85
C ASN A 196 31.81 32.99 -9.75
N GLN A 197 31.99 34.30 -10.03
CA GLN A 197 31.75 35.38 -9.06
C GLN A 197 30.27 35.72 -8.83
N VAL A 198 29.33 34.90 -9.34
CA VAL A 198 27.89 35.11 -9.13
C VAL A 198 27.48 34.48 -7.80
N ASN A 199 27.02 35.33 -6.87
CA ASN A 199 26.47 34.91 -5.58
C ASN A 199 24.94 34.68 -5.69
N GLY A 200 24.36 33.95 -4.74
CA GLY A 200 22.91 33.77 -4.63
C GLY A 200 22.40 32.34 -4.80
N LEU A 201 23.28 31.33 -4.85
CA LEU A 201 22.86 29.93 -4.72
C LEU A 201 22.31 29.72 -3.30
N GLN A 202 21.06 29.27 -3.21
CA GLN A 202 20.41 28.94 -1.96
C GLN A 202 19.88 27.51 -2.01
N ILE A 203 19.87 26.84 -0.86
CA ILE A 203 19.35 25.48 -0.72
C ILE A 203 18.23 25.47 0.32
N LEU A 204 17.11 24.84 -0.03
CA LEU A 204 15.95 24.68 0.84
C LEU A 204 16.11 23.41 1.67
N LYS A 205 16.15 23.55 3.00
CA LYS A 205 16.13 22.43 3.92
C LYS A 205 14.74 21.79 4.00
N LYS A 206 14.69 20.54 4.48
CA LYS A 206 13.44 19.80 4.79
C LYS A 206 12.49 20.55 5.75
N ASN A 207 13.01 21.43 6.60
CA ASN A 207 12.22 22.25 7.52
C ASN A 207 11.67 23.55 6.89
N GLY A 208 11.91 23.78 5.59
CA GLY A 208 11.45 24.98 4.87
C GLY A 208 12.39 26.20 4.95
N GLU A 209 13.57 26.07 5.55
CA GLU A 209 14.56 27.15 5.67
C GLU A 209 15.49 27.22 4.44
N TRP A 210 15.68 28.40 3.85
CA TRP A 210 16.68 28.64 2.80
C TRP A 210 18.04 29.01 3.38
N ILE A 211 19.12 28.46 2.81
CA ILE A 211 20.49 28.72 3.24
C ILE A 211 21.34 29.15 2.06
N ASP A 212 22.06 30.26 2.22
CA ASP A 212 23.06 30.73 1.26
C ASP A 212 24.27 29.80 1.18
N VAL A 213 24.73 29.54 -0.04
CA VAL A 213 25.86 28.67 -0.32
C VAL A 213 27.03 29.48 -0.88
N ASP A 214 28.01 29.73 -0.01
CA ASP A 214 29.29 30.31 -0.39
C ASP A 214 30.28 29.20 -0.80
N ILE A 215 30.65 29.19 -2.08
CA ILE A 215 31.58 28.22 -2.66
C ILE A 215 33.01 28.76 -2.57
N SER A 216 33.92 27.99 -1.97
CA SER A 216 35.34 28.35 -1.89
C SER A 216 36.02 28.20 -3.26
N SER A 217 37.06 28.99 -3.53
CA SER A 217 37.90 28.80 -4.73
C SER A 217 38.44 27.35 -4.77
N ASN A 218 38.13 26.61 -5.83
CA ASN A 218 38.49 25.19 -6.05
C ASN A 218 37.60 24.16 -5.34
N SER A 219 36.34 24.51 -5.07
CA SER A 219 35.34 23.58 -4.56
C SER A 219 34.11 23.52 -5.46
N PHE A 220 33.33 22.45 -5.29
CA PHE A 220 32.10 22.20 -6.05
C PHE A 220 30.97 21.91 -5.08
N ILE A 221 29.74 22.28 -5.42
CA ILE A 221 28.57 21.80 -4.68
C ILE A 221 28.08 20.53 -5.33
N VAL A 222 28.05 19.45 -4.56
CA VAL A 222 27.46 18.18 -4.98
C VAL A 222 26.07 18.09 -4.37
N LEU A 223 25.05 17.89 -5.20
CA LEU A 223 23.65 17.76 -4.81
C LEU A 223 23.12 16.38 -5.17
N ALA A 224 22.31 15.82 -4.28
CA ALA A 224 21.47 14.67 -4.59
C ALA A 224 20.30 15.12 -5.48
N GLY A 225 20.09 14.43 -6.61
CA GLY A 225 18.90 14.62 -7.43
C GLY A 225 17.75 13.72 -7.00
N ASP A 226 16.57 13.86 -7.62
CA ASP A 226 15.36 13.12 -7.24
C ASP A 226 15.49 11.61 -7.47
N SER A 227 16.33 11.16 -8.41
CA SER A 227 16.62 9.72 -8.55
C SER A 227 17.38 9.15 -7.34
N PHE A 228 17.98 10.01 -6.52
CA PHE A 228 18.63 9.67 -5.25
C PHE A 228 17.65 9.65 -4.07
N MET A 229 16.56 10.39 -4.19
CA MET A 229 15.48 10.40 -3.21
C MET A 229 14.76 9.06 -3.36
N LEU A 230 15.21 8.06 -2.60
CA LEU A 230 14.34 6.94 -2.20
C LEU A 230 13.21 7.60 -1.44
N ASP A 231 12.18 8.00 -2.18
CA ASP A 231 11.16 8.84 -1.62
C ASP A 231 10.56 8.06 -0.45
N MET A 232 10.58 8.69 0.73
CA MET A 232 9.82 8.19 1.87
C MET A 232 8.35 8.47 1.59
N GLU A 233 7.88 8.06 0.42
CA GLU A 233 6.52 8.25 -0.04
C GLU A 233 5.63 7.43 0.88
N THR A 234 5.04 8.16 1.81
CA THR A 234 3.90 7.67 2.55
C THR A 234 2.70 7.68 1.63
N PHE A 235 1.83 6.69 1.75
CA PHE A 235 0.55 6.68 1.06
C PHE A 235 -0.57 6.43 2.07
N LEU A 236 -1.78 6.86 1.71
CA LEU A 236 -2.97 6.64 2.52
C LEU A 236 -3.73 5.41 2.02
N PHE A 237 -4.04 4.49 2.92
CA PHE A 237 -4.92 3.36 2.63
C PHE A 237 -6.09 3.35 3.61
N THR A 238 -7.27 2.99 3.12
CA THR A 238 -8.52 3.04 3.90
C THR A 238 -9.22 1.70 3.88
N SER A 239 -9.67 1.25 5.06
CA SER A 239 -10.60 0.12 5.20
C SER A 239 -11.82 0.55 6.00
N GLU A 240 -12.96 -0.06 5.71
CA GLU A 240 -14.20 0.11 6.46
C GLU A 240 -14.62 -1.18 7.18
N SER A 241 -15.56 -1.04 8.11
CA SER A 241 -16.28 -2.11 8.79
C SER A 241 -17.69 -1.65 9.15
N VAL A 242 -18.57 -2.59 9.45
CA VAL A 242 -19.95 -2.33 9.89
C VAL A 242 -20.31 -3.23 11.07
N ASN A 243 -21.20 -2.76 11.92
CA ASN A 243 -21.59 -3.47 13.13
C ASN A 243 -22.60 -4.58 12.83
N GLU A 244 -22.86 -5.44 13.83
CA GLU A 244 -23.84 -6.53 13.75
C GLU A 244 -25.27 -6.09 13.38
N GLY A 245 -25.63 -4.82 13.60
CA GLY A 245 -26.95 -4.27 13.26
C GLY A 245 -27.05 -3.68 11.84
N HIS A 246 -25.97 -3.59 11.08
CA HIS A 246 -26.06 -3.17 9.69
C HIS A 246 -26.94 -4.16 8.90
N PRO A 247 -27.88 -3.72 8.05
CA PRO A 247 -28.88 -4.62 7.45
C PRO A 247 -28.26 -5.75 6.60
N ASP A 248 -27.20 -5.49 5.83
CA ASP A 248 -26.46 -6.59 5.15
C ASP A 248 -25.82 -7.59 6.13
N LYS A 249 -25.24 -7.10 7.24
CA LYS A 249 -24.60 -7.96 8.25
C LYS A 249 -25.61 -8.72 9.10
N LEU A 250 -26.81 -8.17 9.29
CA LEU A 250 -27.95 -8.90 9.81
C LEU A 250 -28.28 -10.10 8.91
N CYS A 251 -28.34 -9.90 7.59
CA CYS A 251 -28.59 -10.98 6.64
C CYS A 251 -27.51 -12.07 6.69
N ASP A 252 -26.23 -11.68 6.73
CA ASP A 252 -25.13 -12.62 6.90
C ASP A 252 -25.28 -13.47 8.18
N GLN A 253 -25.57 -12.83 9.32
CA GLN A 253 -25.75 -13.52 10.60
C GLN A 253 -26.96 -14.45 10.62
N VAL A 254 -28.07 -14.09 9.97
CA VAL A 254 -29.26 -14.95 9.85
C VAL A 254 -28.96 -16.16 8.96
N SER A 255 -28.32 -15.94 7.81
CA SER A 255 -27.90 -17.01 6.90
C SER A 255 -26.99 -18.03 7.59
N ASP A 256 -26.01 -17.57 8.37
CA ASP A 256 -25.13 -18.47 9.11
C ASP A 256 -25.75 -19.09 10.36
N ALA A 257 -26.71 -18.43 11.01
CA ALA A 257 -27.46 -19.05 12.10
C ALA A 257 -28.29 -20.25 11.61
N ILE A 258 -28.86 -20.15 10.41
CA ILE A 258 -29.57 -21.26 9.76
C ILE A 258 -28.58 -22.38 9.39
N LEU A 259 -27.42 -22.04 8.84
CA LEU A 259 -26.36 -23.02 8.58
C LEU A 259 -25.94 -23.77 9.85
N ASP A 260 -25.67 -23.06 10.94
CA ASP A 260 -25.30 -23.65 12.22
C ASP A 260 -26.39 -24.61 12.72
N ALA A 261 -27.66 -24.22 12.64
CA ALA A 261 -28.79 -25.07 13.03
C ALA A 261 -28.94 -26.33 12.18
N CYS A 262 -28.65 -26.25 10.87
CA CYS A 262 -28.59 -27.41 9.99
C CYS A 262 -27.45 -28.35 10.37
N LEU A 263 -26.23 -27.82 10.54
CA LEU A 263 -25.04 -28.62 10.82
C LEU A 263 -25.02 -29.23 12.22
N GLU A 264 -25.69 -28.61 13.20
CA GLU A 264 -25.83 -29.14 14.56
C GLU A 264 -26.56 -30.49 14.56
N GLN A 265 -27.58 -30.64 13.71
CA GLN A 265 -28.39 -31.87 13.62
C GLN A 265 -27.94 -32.80 12.50
N ASP A 266 -27.41 -32.26 11.39
CA ASP A 266 -26.97 -32.99 10.22
C ASP A 266 -25.69 -32.38 9.63
N PRO A 267 -24.50 -32.89 10.01
CA PRO A 267 -23.20 -32.44 9.48
C PRO A 267 -23.05 -32.59 7.96
N GLU A 268 -23.91 -33.38 7.30
CA GLU A 268 -23.92 -33.57 5.85
C GLU A 268 -24.87 -32.63 5.11
N SER A 269 -25.49 -31.68 5.82
CA SER A 269 -26.37 -30.66 5.25
C SER A 269 -25.71 -29.96 4.06
N LYS A 270 -26.48 -29.77 3.00
CA LYS A 270 -26.11 -28.91 1.87
C LYS A 270 -26.92 -27.63 2.01
N VAL A 271 -26.24 -26.51 2.17
CA VAL A 271 -26.86 -25.22 2.53
C VAL A 271 -26.31 -24.14 1.59
N ALA A 272 -27.24 -23.42 0.97
CA ALA A 272 -27.04 -22.16 0.25
C ALA A 272 -28.19 -21.23 0.67
N CYS A 273 -28.14 -20.75 1.91
CA CYS A 273 -29.19 -19.93 2.52
C CYS A 273 -28.88 -18.45 2.34
N GLU A 274 -29.67 -17.78 1.51
CA GLU A 274 -29.64 -16.34 1.35
C GLU A 274 -30.66 -15.68 2.27
N THR A 275 -30.35 -14.47 2.71
CA THR A 275 -31.26 -13.63 3.49
C THR A 275 -31.33 -12.24 2.86
N CYS A 276 -32.52 -11.68 2.77
CA CYS A 276 -32.69 -10.25 2.51
C CYS A 276 -33.65 -9.62 3.52
N THR A 277 -33.52 -8.31 3.71
CA THR A 277 -34.35 -7.56 4.66
C THR A 277 -34.65 -6.16 4.15
N LYS A 278 -35.84 -5.67 4.51
CA LYS A 278 -36.25 -4.27 4.38
C LYS A 278 -37.23 -3.96 5.50
N THR A 279 -37.76 -2.75 5.55
CA THR A 279 -38.74 -2.29 6.55
C THR A 279 -39.77 -3.37 6.86
N ASN A 280 -39.78 -3.82 8.12
CA ASN A 280 -40.73 -4.79 8.66
C ASN A 280 -40.72 -6.19 7.99
N MET A 281 -39.64 -6.58 7.31
CA MET A 281 -39.54 -7.86 6.61
C MET A 281 -38.13 -8.46 6.67
N VAL A 282 -38.05 -9.75 6.96
CA VAL A 282 -36.88 -10.59 6.67
C VAL A 282 -37.34 -11.75 5.80
N MET A 283 -36.63 -12.02 4.71
CA MET A 283 -36.88 -13.16 3.85
C MET A 283 -35.65 -14.04 3.81
N VAL A 284 -35.83 -15.34 4.05
CA VAL A 284 -34.81 -16.37 3.88
C VAL A 284 -35.17 -17.23 2.67
N PHE A 285 -34.22 -17.46 1.79
CA PHE A 285 -34.43 -18.14 0.52
C PHE A 285 -33.17 -18.88 0.04
N GLY A 286 -33.31 -19.68 -1.01
CA GLY A 286 -32.22 -20.49 -1.58
C GLY A 286 -32.44 -21.98 -1.34
N GLU A 287 -31.36 -22.76 -1.29
CA GLU A 287 -31.44 -24.21 -1.34
C GLU A 287 -30.85 -24.89 -0.10
N ILE A 288 -31.66 -25.71 0.58
CA ILE A 288 -31.25 -26.52 1.72
C ILE A 288 -31.70 -27.96 1.55
N THR A 289 -30.73 -28.88 1.51
CA THR A 289 -30.96 -30.33 1.62
C THR A 289 -30.35 -30.80 2.94
N THR A 290 -31.20 -31.12 3.90
CA THR A 290 -30.80 -31.50 5.26
C THR A 290 -31.77 -32.51 5.87
N LYS A 291 -31.28 -33.34 6.79
CA LYS A 291 -32.10 -34.19 7.68
C LYS A 291 -32.54 -33.44 8.95
N ALA A 292 -31.98 -32.25 9.19
CA ALA A 292 -32.31 -31.43 10.35
C ALA A 292 -33.77 -30.97 10.33
N LYS A 293 -34.38 -30.84 11.51
CA LYS A 293 -35.67 -30.16 11.67
C LYS A 293 -35.39 -28.73 12.11
N VAL A 294 -35.55 -27.80 11.19
CA VAL A 294 -35.19 -26.38 11.37
C VAL A 294 -36.44 -25.52 11.37
N ASP A 295 -36.63 -24.74 12.44
CA ASP A 295 -37.63 -23.68 12.49
C ASP A 295 -36.97 -22.37 12.03
N TYR A 296 -37.03 -22.13 10.72
CA TYR A 296 -36.39 -20.97 10.09
C TYR A 296 -36.91 -19.65 10.67
N GLU A 297 -38.22 -19.55 10.90
CA GLU A 297 -38.83 -18.33 11.44
C GLU A 297 -38.29 -18.04 12.84
N LYS A 298 -38.25 -19.05 13.71
CA LYS A 298 -37.69 -18.88 15.05
C LYS A 298 -36.24 -18.42 15.02
N ILE A 299 -35.39 -19.01 14.16
CA ILE A 299 -33.97 -18.65 14.04
C ILE A 299 -33.79 -17.21 13.56
N VAL A 300 -34.59 -16.78 12.57
CA VAL A 300 -34.59 -15.39 12.09
C VAL A 300 -34.92 -14.44 13.24
N ARG A 301 -36.00 -14.72 13.98
CA ARG A 301 -36.44 -13.86 15.10
C ARG A 301 -35.42 -13.83 16.23
N ASP A 302 -34.86 -14.98 16.61
CA ASP A 302 -33.85 -15.08 17.66
C ASP A 302 -32.57 -14.33 17.31
N THR A 303 -32.12 -14.41 16.05
CA THR A 303 -30.96 -13.68 15.56
C THR A 303 -31.19 -12.17 15.59
N CYS A 304 -32.32 -11.69 15.04
CA CYS A 304 -32.70 -10.27 15.11
C CYS A 304 -32.75 -9.75 16.56
N ARG A 305 -33.35 -10.53 17.46
CA ARG A 305 -33.46 -10.17 18.88
C ARG A 305 -32.10 -10.11 19.57
N GLY A 306 -31.22 -11.08 19.30
CA GLY A 306 -29.86 -11.13 19.84
C GLY A 306 -28.97 -9.95 19.42
N ILE A 307 -29.19 -9.43 18.20
CA ILE A 307 -28.54 -8.22 17.70
C ILE A 307 -29.07 -6.95 18.42
N GLY A 308 -30.34 -6.96 18.82
CA GLY A 308 -31.02 -5.88 19.53
C GLY A 308 -32.12 -5.18 18.75
N PHE A 309 -32.64 -5.82 17.68
CA PHE A 309 -33.81 -5.35 16.96
C PHE A 309 -35.10 -5.79 17.66
N THR A 310 -35.51 -5.01 18.66
CA THR A 310 -36.64 -5.35 19.57
C THR A 310 -37.82 -4.39 19.47
N SER A 311 -37.81 -3.43 18.54
CA SER A 311 -38.92 -2.49 18.31
C SER A 311 -38.82 -1.82 16.94
N ALA A 312 -39.95 -1.31 16.45
CA ALA A 312 -39.99 -0.53 15.21
C ALA A 312 -39.07 0.72 15.28
N ASP A 313 -38.94 1.33 16.46
CA ASP A 313 -38.14 2.54 16.68
C ASP A 313 -36.65 2.31 16.42
N VAL A 314 -36.13 1.11 16.71
CA VAL A 314 -34.72 0.77 16.46
C VAL A 314 -34.47 0.27 15.04
N GLY A 315 -35.51 0.12 14.21
CA GLY A 315 -35.41 -0.17 12.78
C GLY A 315 -35.98 -1.53 12.35
N LEU A 316 -36.20 -2.44 13.29
CA LEU A 316 -36.88 -3.73 13.07
C LEU A 316 -37.34 -4.28 14.43
N ASP A 317 -38.54 -4.86 14.47
CA ASP A 317 -39.07 -5.56 15.62
C ASP A 317 -39.07 -7.07 15.35
N ALA A 318 -38.19 -7.81 16.03
CA ALA A 318 -38.04 -9.26 15.83
C ALA A 318 -39.32 -10.06 16.10
N ASP A 319 -40.22 -9.57 16.95
CA ASP A 319 -41.44 -10.30 17.33
C ASP A 319 -42.62 -9.98 16.40
N HIS A 320 -42.59 -8.84 15.72
CA HIS A 320 -43.70 -8.37 14.87
C HIS A 320 -43.38 -8.30 13.37
N CYS A 321 -42.11 -8.42 12.98
CA CYS A 321 -41.74 -8.38 11.57
C CYS A 321 -42.28 -9.59 10.80
N LYS A 322 -42.51 -9.39 9.49
CA LYS A 322 -42.84 -10.48 8.57
C LYS A 322 -41.59 -11.31 8.32
N VAL A 323 -41.69 -12.63 8.53
CA VAL A 323 -40.66 -13.57 8.13
C VAL A 323 -41.19 -14.38 6.95
N LEU A 324 -40.54 -14.25 5.81
CA LEU A 324 -40.87 -14.99 4.59
C LEU A 324 -39.85 -16.11 4.40
N VAL A 325 -40.31 -17.34 4.25
CA VAL A 325 -39.45 -18.51 4.05
C VAL A 325 -39.72 -19.06 2.65
N ASN A 326 -38.72 -19.00 1.77
CA ASN A 326 -38.78 -19.52 0.41
C ASN A 326 -37.55 -20.39 0.12
N ILE A 327 -37.44 -21.49 0.85
CA ILE A 327 -36.31 -22.43 0.79
C ILE A 327 -36.76 -23.70 0.06
N GLU A 328 -35.99 -24.11 -0.95
CA GLU A 328 -36.19 -25.34 -1.71
C GLU A 328 -35.06 -26.35 -1.46
N GLN A 329 -35.18 -27.56 -2.02
CA GLN A 329 -34.08 -28.53 -1.99
C GLN A 329 -33.02 -28.19 -3.04
N GLN A 330 -31.77 -28.57 -2.78
CA GLN A 330 -30.69 -28.43 -3.77
C GLN A 330 -31.01 -29.21 -5.06
N SER A 331 -30.69 -28.61 -6.21
CA SER A 331 -30.82 -29.26 -7.52
C SER A 331 -30.12 -30.65 -7.54
N PRO A 332 -30.83 -31.72 -7.95
CA PRO A 332 -30.25 -33.05 -8.10
C PRO A 332 -29.06 -33.10 -9.07
N ASP A 333 -29.06 -32.25 -10.11
CA ASP A 333 -28.00 -32.18 -11.12
C ASP A 333 -26.67 -31.65 -10.54
N ILE A 334 -26.77 -30.74 -9.55
CA ILE A 334 -25.62 -30.26 -8.77
C ILE A 334 -25.17 -31.37 -7.80
N ALA A 335 -26.12 -32.00 -7.10
CA ALA A 335 -25.84 -33.02 -6.10
C ALA A 335 -25.07 -34.23 -6.67
N GLN A 336 -25.41 -34.69 -7.88
CA GLN A 336 -24.71 -35.81 -8.53
C GLN A 336 -23.28 -35.45 -8.93
N GLY A 337 -23.04 -34.24 -9.43
CA GLY A 337 -21.71 -33.79 -9.86
C GLY A 337 -20.75 -33.52 -8.70
N VAL A 338 -21.26 -32.93 -7.60
CA VAL A 338 -20.45 -32.50 -6.45
C VAL A 338 -20.14 -33.65 -5.50
N HIS A 339 -21.18 -34.31 -4.99
CA HIS A 339 -21.04 -35.34 -3.94
C HIS A 339 -21.66 -36.69 -4.31
N GLY A 340 -22.15 -36.86 -5.55
CA GLY A 340 -22.73 -38.12 -6.03
C GLY A 340 -23.94 -38.56 -5.22
N HIS A 341 -24.81 -37.64 -4.79
CA HIS A 341 -25.86 -37.93 -3.80
C HIS A 341 -25.33 -38.54 -2.48
N LEU A 342 -24.18 -38.04 -2.02
CA LEU A 342 -23.49 -38.44 -0.78
C LEU A 342 -22.81 -39.82 -0.89
N THR A 343 -22.47 -40.25 -2.10
CA THR A 343 -21.74 -41.51 -2.35
C THR A 343 -20.25 -41.33 -2.59
N LYS A 344 -19.80 -40.13 -2.99
CA LYS A 344 -18.38 -39.83 -3.21
C LYS A 344 -17.62 -39.81 -1.88
N LYS A 345 -16.40 -40.33 -1.87
CA LYS A 345 -15.49 -40.21 -0.72
C LYS A 345 -14.98 -38.78 -0.58
N PRO A 346 -14.53 -38.34 0.62
CA PRO A 346 -14.04 -36.98 0.82
C PRO A 346 -12.98 -36.52 -0.19
N GLU A 347 -12.04 -37.39 -0.56
CA GLU A 347 -10.99 -37.11 -1.53
C GLU A 347 -11.49 -36.98 -2.99
N GLU A 348 -12.73 -37.40 -3.26
CA GLU A 348 -13.40 -37.37 -4.57
C GLU A 348 -14.52 -36.32 -4.66
N ILE A 349 -14.85 -35.65 -3.55
CA ILE A 349 -15.86 -34.58 -3.52
C ILE A 349 -15.37 -33.43 -4.41
N GLY A 350 -16.15 -33.13 -5.45
CA GLY A 350 -15.89 -32.03 -6.35
C GLY A 350 -16.19 -30.68 -5.71
N ALA A 351 -15.64 -29.59 -6.25
CA ALA A 351 -16.03 -28.24 -5.85
C ALA A 351 -17.52 -28.02 -6.08
N GLY A 352 -18.19 -27.40 -5.10
CA GLY A 352 -19.63 -27.09 -5.17
C GLY A 352 -20.00 -26.11 -6.27
N ASP A 353 -19.05 -25.31 -6.73
CA ASP A 353 -19.17 -24.38 -7.85
C ASP A 353 -17.77 -24.08 -8.44
N GLN A 354 -17.72 -23.39 -9.58
CA GLN A 354 -16.51 -22.75 -10.07
C GLN A 354 -16.22 -21.44 -9.32
N GLY A 355 -14.98 -20.99 -9.36
CA GLY A 355 -14.60 -19.68 -8.80
C GLY A 355 -13.13 -19.63 -8.43
N HIS A 356 -12.68 -18.49 -7.93
CA HIS A 356 -11.34 -18.33 -7.37
C HIS A 356 -11.42 -17.61 -6.03
N MET A 357 -10.49 -17.92 -5.12
CA MET A 357 -10.46 -17.40 -3.76
C MET A 357 -9.06 -16.89 -3.42
N PHE A 358 -8.98 -15.92 -2.51
CA PHE A 358 -7.72 -15.30 -2.10
C PHE A 358 -7.51 -15.36 -0.59
N GLY A 359 -6.28 -15.71 -0.23
CA GLY A 359 -5.74 -15.70 1.12
C GLY A 359 -4.73 -14.58 1.23
N TYR A 360 -4.77 -13.83 2.32
CA TYR A 360 -3.80 -12.76 2.55
C TYR A 360 -3.30 -12.76 3.99
N ALA A 361 -2.03 -12.44 4.17
CA ALA A 361 -1.42 -12.16 5.46
C ALA A 361 -0.31 -11.11 5.32
N THR A 362 -0.09 -10.37 6.39
CA THR A 362 0.87 -9.27 6.51
C THR A 362 1.38 -9.23 7.95
N ASP A 363 2.65 -8.91 8.17
CA ASP A 363 3.28 -8.89 9.50
C ASP A 363 3.02 -7.60 10.29
N GLU A 364 2.24 -6.67 9.74
CA GLU A 364 1.98 -5.36 10.35
C GLU A 364 1.17 -5.41 11.66
N THR A 365 0.49 -6.53 11.96
CA THR A 365 -0.21 -6.76 13.23
C THR A 365 0.02 -8.19 13.77
N PRO A 366 -0.12 -8.42 15.10
CA PRO A 366 0.03 -9.76 15.69
C PRO A 366 -0.91 -10.82 15.11
N GLU A 367 -2.13 -10.45 14.72
CA GLU A 367 -3.11 -11.31 14.08
C GLU A 367 -2.84 -11.57 12.58
N LEU A 368 -1.74 -11.04 12.06
CA LEU A 368 -1.29 -11.13 10.67
C LEU A 368 -2.32 -10.58 9.67
N MET A 369 -2.92 -9.44 10.01
CA MET A 369 -3.95 -8.74 9.23
C MET A 369 -3.59 -7.26 9.01
N PRO A 370 -4.17 -6.60 8.00
CA PRO A 370 -3.93 -5.16 7.79
C PRO A 370 -4.44 -4.31 8.95
N LEU A 371 -3.64 -3.35 9.43
CA LEU A 371 -3.99 -2.49 10.55
C LEU A 371 -5.26 -1.67 10.27
N THR A 372 -5.44 -1.15 9.05
CA THR A 372 -6.67 -0.42 8.67
C THR A 372 -7.92 -1.26 8.89
N HIS A 373 -7.90 -2.52 8.47
CA HIS A 373 -9.02 -3.46 8.61
C HIS A 373 -9.24 -3.83 10.08
N VAL A 374 -8.16 -4.17 10.79
CA VAL A 374 -8.21 -4.51 12.23
C VAL A 374 -8.83 -3.38 13.04
N LEU A 375 -8.37 -2.13 12.85
CA LEU A 375 -8.87 -0.98 13.60
C LEU A 375 -10.34 -0.68 13.28
N ALA A 376 -10.71 -0.64 11.99
CA ALA A 376 -12.12 -0.42 11.61
C ALA A 376 -13.03 -1.50 12.24
N THR A 377 -12.65 -2.77 12.13
CA THR A 377 -13.40 -3.89 12.71
C THR A 377 -13.50 -3.82 14.23
N LYS A 378 -12.39 -3.53 14.93
CA LYS A 378 -12.39 -3.40 16.40
C LYS A 378 -13.21 -2.21 16.88
N LEU A 379 -13.24 -1.09 16.15
CA LEU A 379 -14.12 0.04 16.46
C LEU A 379 -15.60 -0.37 16.36
N GLY A 380 -15.96 -1.11 15.31
CA GLY A 380 -17.32 -1.61 15.13
C GLY A 380 -17.74 -2.59 16.24
N ALA A 381 -16.85 -3.51 16.62
CA ALA A 381 -17.08 -4.41 17.75
C ALA A 381 -17.21 -3.64 19.07
N LYS A 382 -16.37 -2.62 19.29
CA LYS A 382 -16.39 -1.80 20.51
C LYS A 382 -17.69 -0.99 20.63
N LEU A 383 -18.22 -0.44 19.54
CA LEU A 383 -19.54 0.21 19.50
C LEU A 383 -20.64 -0.73 20.01
N THR A 384 -20.64 -1.98 19.54
CA THR A 384 -21.59 -3.00 20.00
C THR A 384 -21.40 -3.32 21.48
N GLU A 385 -20.16 -3.46 21.93
CA GLU A 385 -19.84 -3.74 23.33
C GLU A 385 -20.40 -2.64 24.25
N VAL A 386 -20.10 -1.37 23.97
CA VAL A 386 -20.53 -0.24 24.80
C VAL A 386 -22.04 0.01 24.75
N ARG A 387 -22.71 -0.42 23.67
CA ARG A 387 -24.17 -0.47 23.57
C ARG A 387 -24.76 -1.57 24.46
N LYS A 388 -24.24 -2.80 24.34
CA LYS A 388 -24.76 -3.97 25.05
C LYS A 388 -24.52 -3.88 26.56
N ASN A 389 -23.35 -3.37 26.97
CA ASN A 389 -23.02 -3.17 28.39
C ASN A 389 -23.58 -1.86 28.99
N LYS A 390 -24.28 -1.05 28.18
CA LYS A 390 -24.94 0.21 28.58
C LYS A 390 -24.00 1.34 29.01
N THR A 391 -22.72 1.30 28.65
CA THR A 391 -21.80 2.45 28.79
C THR A 391 -22.28 3.63 27.93
N CYS A 392 -22.70 3.36 26.69
CA CYS A 392 -23.32 4.33 25.80
C CYS A 392 -24.75 3.87 25.47
N PRO A 393 -25.73 4.06 26.38
CA PRO A 393 -27.05 3.44 26.28
C PRO A 393 -27.91 4.02 25.15
N TRP A 394 -27.54 5.21 24.65
CA TRP A 394 -28.19 5.89 23.53
C TRP A 394 -27.89 5.25 22.16
N LEU A 395 -26.89 4.35 22.09
CA LEU A 395 -26.55 3.63 20.86
C LEU A 395 -27.66 2.67 20.44
N ARG A 396 -27.91 2.63 19.14
CA ARG A 396 -28.76 1.62 18.49
C ARG A 396 -27.90 0.65 17.66
N PRO A 397 -28.46 -0.47 17.16
CA PRO A 397 -27.65 -1.55 16.59
C PRO A 397 -26.85 -1.20 15.33
N ASP A 398 -27.35 -0.32 14.46
CA ASP A 398 -26.70 0.00 13.18
C ASP A 398 -25.52 0.96 13.35
N GLY A 399 -24.41 0.67 12.68
CA GLY A 399 -23.19 1.46 12.77
C GLY A 399 -22.15 1.09 11.71
N LYS A 400 -21.36 2.09 11.31
CA LYS A 400 -20.30 1.99 10.32
C LYS A 400 -19.06 2.70 10.82
N THR A 401 -17.90 2.15 10.51
CA THR A 401 -16.59 2.67 10.90
C THR A 401 -15.64 2.60 9.73
N GLN A 402 -14.78 3.58 9.57
CA GLN A 402 -13.76 3.60 8.52
C GLN A 402 -12.48 4.22 9.07
N VAL A 403 -11.34 3.61 8.74
CA VAL A 403 -10.02 4.04 9.22
C VAL A 403 -9.10 4.17 8.03
N THR A 404 -8.51 5.36 7.90
CA THR A 404 -7.44 5.67 6.95
C THR A 404 -6.12 5.70 7.72
N VAL A 405 -5.17 4.87 7.30
CA VAL A 405 -3.81 4.82 7.87
C VAL A 405 -2.83 5.31 6.81
N GLU A 406 -1.85 6.04 7.29
CA GLU A 406 -0.67 6.45 6.53
C GLU A 406 0.40 5.37 6.67
N TYR A 407 0.85 4.86 5.53
CA TYR A 407 1.78 3.75 5.43
C TYR A 407 3.07 4.17 4.74
N LYS A 408 4.17 3.57 5.16
CA LYS A 408 5.41 3.52 4.39
C LYS A 408 5.57 2.12 3.77
N ASN A 409 6.02 2.07 2.52
CA ASN A 409 6.45 0.83 1.87
C ASN A 409 7.92 0.54 2.23
N ASP A 410 8.15 -0.54 2.98
CA ASP A 410 9.47 -1.04 3.37
C ASP A 410 9.82 -2.29 2.55
N ASN A 411 10.34 -2.08 1.34
CA ASN A 411 10.75 -3.15 0.42
C ASN A 411 9.65 -4.18 0.17
N GLY A 412 8.43 -3.70 -0.04
CA GLY A 412 7.24 -4.53 -0.22
C GLY A 412 6.47 -4.78 1.07
N ALA A 413 7.06 -4.64 2.27
CA ALA A 413 6.32 -4.75 3.53
C ALA A 413 5.58 -3.44 3.87
N MET A 414 4.44 -3.54 4.56
CA MET A 414 3.64 -2.38 4.93
C MET A 414 3.97 -1.98 6.36
N ALA A 415 4.49 -0.76 6.54
CA ALA A 415 4.79 -0.20 7.84
C ALA A 415 3.77 0.91 8.17
N PRO A 416 2.79 0.66 9.07
CA PRO A 416 1.88 1.71 9.52
C PRO A 416 2.63 2.80 10.27
N ILE A 417 2.42 4.06 9.89
CA ILE A 417 3.05 5.22 10.54
C ILE A 417 2.10 5.85 11.54
N ARG A 418 0.88 6.19 11.11
CA ARG A 418 -0.15 6.84 11.92
C ARG A 418 -1.54 6.65 11.35
N VAL A 419 -2.56 6.82 12.18
CA VAL A 419 -3.95 6.92 11.74
C VAL A 419 -4.20 8.35 11.25
N HIS A 420 -4.48 8.47 9.97
CA HIS A 420 -4.78 9.75 9.33
C HIS A 420 -6.20 10.21 9.60
N THR A 421 -7.19 9.34 9.38
CA THR A 421 -8.61 9.67 9.55
C THR A 421 -9.35 8.53 10.23
N VAL A 422 -10.22 8.88 11.17
CA VAL A 422 -11.22 7.98 11.75
C VAL A 422 -12.61 8.53 11.45
N LEU A 423 -13.46 7.70 10.85
CA LEU A 423 -14.87 7.98 10.60
C LEU A 423 -15.73 6.98 11.36
N ILE A 424 -16.70 7.49 12.11
CA ILE A 424 -17.75 6.68 12.75
C ILE A 424 -19.10 7.31 12.43
N SER A 425 -20.03 6.50 11.91
CA SER A 425 -21.45 6.84 11.79
C SER A 425 -22.25 5.78 12.51
N THR A 426 -22.87 6.13 13.63
CA THR A 426 -23.62 5.18 14.46
C THR A 426 -25.04 5.65 14.69
N GLN A 427 -25.98 4.71 14.63
CA GLN A 427 -27.37 4.94 14.91
C GLN A 427 -27.56 5.26 16.39
N HIS A 428 -28.43 6.21 16.70
CA HIS A 428 -28.66 6.68 18.06
C HIS A 428 -30.16 6.95 18.33
N ASP A 429 -30.52 7.08 19.60
CA ASP A 429 -31.85 7.56 19.99
C ASP A 429 -32.01 9.09 19.80
N GLU A 430 -33.20 9.61 20.09
CA GLU A 430 -33.51 11.03 19.89
C GLU A 430 -33.01 11.95 21.00
N THR A 431 -32.48 11.39 22.10
CA THR A 431 -32.21 12.12 23.34
C THR A 431 -30.78 12.63 23.43
N VAL A 432 -29.83 11.94 22.78
CA VAL A 432 -28.41 12.31 22.82
C VAL A 432 -28.08 13.43 21.83
N THR A 433 -27.23 14.37 22.26
CA THR A 433 -26.76 15.48 21.40
C THR A 433 -25.52 15.07 20.60
N ASN A 434 -25.26 15.74 19.47
CA ASN A 434 -24.06 15.47 18.66
C ASN A 434 -22.75 15.70 19.43
N ASP A 435 -22.70 16.70 20.32
CA ASP A 435 -21.52 16.94 21.16
C ASP A 435 -21.25 15.77 22.11
N GLN A 436 -22.32 15.21 22.71
CA GLN A 436 -22.21 14.04 23.58
C GLN A 436 -21.81 12.80 22.78
N ILE A 437 -22.40 12.59 21.59
CA ILE A 437 -22.01 11.50 20.68
C ILE A 437 -20.51 11.61 20.36
N ALA A 438 -20.04 12.78 19.92
CA ALA A 438 -18.64 12.97 19.54
C ALA A 438 -17.69 12.71 20.72
N LYS A 439 -18.04 13.20 21.92
CA LYS A 439 -17.27 12.96 23.14
C LYS A 439 -17.20 11.46 23.48
N ASP A 440 -18.34 10.79 23.56
CA ASP A 440 -18.44 9.39 23.96
C ASP A 440 -17.77 8.46 22.93
N LEU A 441 -17.92 8.74 21.63
CA LEU A 441 -17.23 7.98 20.59
C LEU A 441 -15.71 8.11 20.72
N LYS A 442 -15.21 9.32 21.02
CA LYS A 442 -13.77 9.52 21.22
C LYS A 442 -13.28 8.78 22.47
N GLU A 443 -13.95 8.96 23.60
CA GLU A 443 -13.52 8.47 24.91
C GLU A 443 -13.73 6.95 25.09
N HIS A 444 -14.89 6.43 24.70
CA HIS A 444 -15.30 5.06 25.01
C HIS A 444 -15.14 4.08 23.84
N VAL A 445 -14.88 4.56 22.64
CA VAL A 445 -14.73 3.72 21.43
C VAL A 445 -13.35 3.86 20.78
N ILE A 446 -12.93 5.08 20.45
CA ILE A 446 -11.68 5.30 19.70
C ILE A 446 -10.45 5.10 20.58
N MET A 447 -10.34 5.82 21.70
CA MET A 447 -9.16 5.76 22.57
C MET A 447 -8.89 4.36 23.16
N PRO A 448 -9.91 3.54 23.48
CA PRO A 448 -9.67 2.16 23.94
C PRO A 448 -9.23 1.20 22.83
N VAL A 449 -9.44 1.53 21.55
CA VAL A 449 -9.20 0.63 20.42
C VAL A 449 -7.92 0.98 19.66
N ILE A 450 -7.72 2.26 19.35
CA ILE A 450 -6.58 2.69 18.55
C ILE A 450 -5.37 2.90 19.48
N PRO A 451 -4.25 2.20 19.27
CA PRO A 451 -3.05 2.41 20.06
C PRO A 451 -2.60 3.87 20.00
N ALA A 452 -2.30 4.47 21.15
CA ALA A 452 -1.96 5.89 21.27
C ALA A 452 -0.80 6.33 20.37
N GLN A 453 0.15 5.43 20.08
CA GLN A 453 1.28 5.70 19.19
C GLN A 453 0.89 6.01 17.74
N TYR A 454 -0.33 5.66 17.31
CA TYR A 454 -0.83 5.96 15.97
C TYR A 454 -1.74 7.19 15.93
N LEU A 455 -2.03 7.82 17.07
CA LEU A 455 -2.87 9.02 17.15
C LEU A 455 -2.00 10.25 17.43
N ASP A 456 -2.29 11.33 16.72
CA ASP A 456 -1.65 12.63 16.94
C ASP A 456 -2.65 13.79 16.80
N ASP A 457 -2.17 15.01 17.05
CA ASP A 457 -2.97 16.23 16.96
C ASP A 457 -3.50 16.52 15.55
N ASN A 458 -2.96 15.85 14.52
CA ASN A 458 -3.36 15.97 13.13
C ASN A 458 -4.31 14.85 12.68
N THR A 459 -4.66 13.88 13.54
CA THR A 459 -5.65 12.85 13.21
C THR A 459 -7.02 13.49 13.01
N ILE A 460 -7.63 13.25 11.85
CA ILE A 460 -8.94 13.78 11.49
C ILE A 460 -10.04 12.87 12.03
N PHE A 461 -11.02 13.45 12.73
CA PHE A 461 -12.16 12.71 13.27
C PHE A 461 -13.47 13.18 12.63
N HIS A 462 -14.16 12.26 11.97
CA HIS A 462 -15.53 12.45 11.48
C HIS A 462 -16.48 11.61 12.34
N LEU A 463 -17.14 12.25 13.31
CA LEU A 463 -18.00 11.57 14.29
C LEU A 463 -19.46 11.96 14.04
N ASN A 464 -20.26 11.01 13.56
CA ASN A 464 -21.62 11.22 13.05
C ASN A 464 -21.73 12.42 12.08
N PRO A 465 -20.95 12.45 10.98
CA PRO A 465 -20.87 13.62 10.10
C PRO A 465 -22.20 13.96 9.38
N SER A 466 -23.16 13.04 9.30
CA SER A 466 -24.51 13.33 8.78
C SER A 466 -25.35 14.20 9.73
N GLY A 467 -24.92 14.37 10.99
CA GLY A 467 -25.59 15.15 12.01
C GLY A 467 -26.78 14.47 12.68
N ARG A 468 -27.51 13.57 12.00
CA ARG A 468 -28.60 12.78 12.62
C ARG A 468 -28.72 11.41 11.98
N PHE A 469 -28.68 10.36 12.81
CA PHE A 469 -28.85 8.97 12.39
C PHE A 469 -29.75 8.21 13.38
N VAL A 470 -31.04 8.56 13.42
CA VAL A 470 -32.02 7.89 14.31
C VAL A 470 -32.66 6.67 13.65
N ILE A 471 -33.10 6.83 12.40
CA ILE A 471 -33.64 5.75 11.57
C ILE A 471 -32.46 4.92 11.04
N GLY A 472 -32.44 3.63 11.32
CA GLY A 472 -31.38 2.72 10.89
C GLY A 472 -31.89 1.29 10.70
N GLY A 473 -30.96 0.36 10.52
CA GLY A 473 -31.30 -1.05 10.24
C GLY A 473 -32.14 -1.20 8.97
N PRO A 474 -32.96 -2.27 8.87
CA PRO A 474 -33.78 -2.54 7.69
C PRO A 474 -34.77 -1.41 7.30
N HIS A 475 -35.19 -0.60 8.27
CA HIS A 475 -36.01 0.58 8.02
C HIS A 475 -35.23 1.60 7.17
N GLY A 476 -34.01 1.93 7.57
CA GLY A 476 -33.15 2.89 6.88
C GLY A 476 -32.68 2.39 5.51
N ASP A 477 -32.30 1.11 5.39
CA ASP A 477 -31.66 0.58 4.18
C ASP A 477 -32.04 -0.89 3.95
N ALA A 478 -31.98 -1.37 2.71
CA ALA A 478 -32.17 -2.79 2.42
C ALA A 478 -30.90 -3.56 2.80
N GLY A 479 -31.06 -4.82 3.20
CA GLY A 479 -29.94 -5.73 3.50
C GLY A 479 -30.02 -7.00 2.68
N LEU A 480 -28.86 -7.53 2.27
CA LEU A 480 -28.71 -8.81 1.59
C LEU A 480 -27.43 -9.52 2.06
N THR A 481 -27.51 -10.85 2.18
CA THR A 481 -26.35 -11.72 2.44
C THR A 481 -25.26 -11.49 1.38
N GLY A 482 -23.99 -11.52 1.81
CA GLY A 482 -22.87 -11.45 0.88
C GLY A 482 -22.62 -10.07 0.27
N ARG A 483 -23.14 -8.98 0.86
CA ARG A 483 -22.88 -7.60 0.40
C ARG A 483 -21.76 -6.89 1.15
N LYS A 484 -21.04 -7.61 2.01
CA LYS A 484 -19.96 -7.10 2.85
C LYS A 484 -18.66 -7.91 2.73
N ILE A 485 -18.45 -8.55 1.57
CA ILE A 485 -17.32 -9.46 1.31
C ILE A 485 -15.92 -8.88 1.56
N ILE A 486 -15.72 -7.57 1.36
CA ILE A 486 -14.43 -6.91 1.66
C ILE A 486 -14.25 -6.67 3.17
N ILE A 487 -15.35 -6.39 3.89
CA ILE A 487 -15.37 -6.31 5.35
C ILE A 487 -15.21 -7.69 5.98
N ASP A 488 -15.71 -8.74 5.33
CA ASP A 488 -15.54 -10.11 5.80
C ASP A 488 -14.10 -10.62 5.66
N THR A 489 -13.30 -9.98 4.81
CA THR A 489 -11.95 -10.40 4.46
C THR A 489 -10.88 -9.41 4.90
N TYR A 490 -10.32 -8.62 3.99
CA TYR A 490 -9.05 -7.91 4.20
C TYR A 490 -9.17 -6.39 4.06
N GLY A 491 -10.40 -5.84 4.02
CA GLY A 491 -10.61 -4.39 4.00
C GLY A 491 -10.03 -3.67 2.79
N GLY A 492 -9.90 -4.36 1.65
CA GLY A 492 -9.34 -3.84 0.40
C GLY A 492 -7.89 -4.28 0.13
N TRP A 493 -7.21 -4.82 1.13
CA TRP A 493 -5.89 -5.42 0.97
C TRP A 493 -5.95 -6.82 0.34
N GLY A 494 -4.82 -7.30 -0.17
CA GLY A 494 -4.75 -8.57 -0.89
C GLY A 494 -5.61 -8.53 -2.15
N ALA A 495 -6.57 -9.44 -2.26
CA ALA A 495 -7.59 -9.45 -3.30
C ALA A 495 -8.84 -10.21 -2.82
N HIS A 496 -9.90 -10.21 -3.64
CA HIS A 496 -11.12 -10.96 -3.35
C HIS A 496 -11.61 -11.74 -4.58
N GLY A 497 -12.18 -12.91 -4.33
CA GLY A 497 -12.66 -13.84 -5.37
C GLY A 497 -14.02 -13.53 -5.97
N GLY A 498 -14.82 -12.76 -5.23
CA GLY A 498 -16.20 -12.40 -5.55
C GLY A 498 -17.24 -13.20 -4.77
N GLY A 499 -16.92 -14.44 -4.37
CA GLY A 499 -17.82 -15.32 -3.62
C GLY A 499 -18.06 -14.89 -2.18
N ALA A 500 -19.32 -14.77 -1.78
CA ALA A 500 -19.72 -14.57 -0.37
C ALA A 500 -19.51 -15.84 0.49
N PHE A 501 -19.46 -15.68 1.81
CA PHE A 501 -19.26 -16.79 2.74
C PHE A 501 -20.54 -17.25 3.42
N SER A 502 -21.27 -16.32 4.04
CA SER A 502 -22.43 -16.60 4.90
C SER A 502 -23.51 -17.42 4.20
N GLY A 503 -24.13 -18.35 4.94
CA GLY A 503 -25.18 -19.21 4.42
C GLY A 503 -24.72 -20.39 3.57
N LYS A 504 -23.40 -20.60 3.42
CA LYS A 504 -22.85 -21.67 2.58
C LYS A 504 -22.19 -22.77 3.42
N ASP A 505 -22.56 -24.03 3.16
CA ASP A 505 -21.88 -25.19 3.72
C ASP A 505 -20.46 -25.36 3.11
N PRO A 506 -19.54 -26.12 3.74
CA PRO A 506 -18.14 -26.13 3.35
C PRO A 506 -17.82 -26.88 2.04
N THR A 507 -18.82 -27.45 1.35
CA THR A 507 -18.63 -27.89 -0.04
C THR A 507 -18.55 -26.71 -1.03
N LYS A 508 -19.03 -25.52 -0.64
CA LYS A 508 -18.92 -24.30 -1.43
C LYS A 508 -17.53 -23.70 -1.24
N VAL A 509 -16.73 -23.83 -2.29
CA VAL A 509 -15.31 -23.43 -2.29
C VAL A 509 -15.09 -21.94 -2.06
N ASP A 510 -16.09 -21.08 -2.27
CA ASP A 510 -16.05 -19.67 -1.87
C ASP A 510 -15.63 -19.50 -0.41
N ARG A 511 -16.19 -20.32 0.48
CA ARG A 511 -15.90 -20.28 1.91
C ARG A 511 -14.70 -21.15 2.27
N SER A 512 -14.75 -22.45 1.98
CA SER A 512 -13.70 -23.39 2.40
C SER A 512 -12.36 -23.11 1.71
N GLY A 513 -12.41 -22.73 0.43
CA GLY A 513 -11.25 -22.32 -0.35
C GLY A 513 -10.63 -21.06 0.21
N ALA A 514 -11.42 -20.00 0.46
CA ALA A 514 -10.92 -18.77 1.09
C ALA A 514 -10.31 -19.01 2.47
N TYR A 515 -10.92 -19.87 3.30
CA TYR A 515 -10.40 -20.22 4.62
C TYR A 515 -9.05 -20.95 4.52
N ILE A 516 -8.90 -21.93 3.62
CA ILE A 516 -7.63 -22.66 3.50
C ILE A 516 -6.52 -21.75 2.96
N VAL A 517 -6.82 -20.84 2.02
CA VAL A 517 -5.78 -19.92 1.51
C VAL A 517 -5.44 -18.84 2.51
N ARG A 518 -6.36 -18.43 3.39
CA ARG A 518 -6.01 -17.63 4.59
C ARG A 518 -5.02 -18.40 5.47
N GLN A 519 -5.30 -19.67 5.77
CA GLN A 519 -4.39 -20.49 6.58
C GLN A 519 -3.01 -20.61 5.92
N ALA A 520 -2.97 -20.80 4.59
CA ALA A 520 -1.72 -20.89 3.83
C ALA A 520 -0.92 -19.58 3.89
N ALA A 521 -1.54 -18.44 3.53
CA ALA A 521 -0.88 -17.14 3.57
C ALA A 521 -0.38 -16.79 4.97
N LYS A 522 -1.22 -17.01 6.00
CA LYS A 522 -0.87 -16.80 7.41
C LYS A 522 0.31 -17.66 7.83
N SER A 523 0.33 -18.92 7.41
CA SER A 523 1.43 -19.86 7.73
C SER A 523 2.75 -19.47 7.07
N VAL A 524 2.72 -18.94 5.84
CA VAL A 524 3.92 -18.41 5.16
C VAL A 524 4.53 -17.26 5.95
N VAL A 525 3.70 -16.27 6.33
CA VAL A 525 4.19 -15.09 7.08
C VAL A 525 4.65 -15.48 8.49
N ALA A 526 3.86 -16.31 9.20
CA ALA A 526 4.21 -16.78 10.54
C ALA A 526 5.50 -17.62 10.57
N ALA A 527 5.82 -18.33 9.48
CA ALA A 527 7.06 -19.09 9.36
C ALA A 527 8.29 -18.22 9.04
N GLY A 528 8.12 -16.90 8.86
CA GLY A 528 9.21 -16.00 8.47
C GLY A 528 9.68 -16.19 7.02
N LEU A 529 8.86 -16.83 6.18
CA LEU A 529 9.19 -17.04 4.76
C LEU A 529 8.90 -15.80 3.91
N ALA A 530 8.05 -14.90 4.40
CA ALA A 530 7.76 -13.60 3.82
C ALA A 530 7.20 -12.66 4.89
N ARG A 531 7.20 -11.35 4.64
CA ARG A 531 6.52 -10.37 5.51
C ARG A 531 5.07 -10.14 5.07
N ARG A 532 4.78 -10.34 3.79
CA ARG A 532 3.45 -10.29 3.18
C ARG A 532 3.28 -11.43 2.20
N CYS A 533 2.08 -12.00 2.13
CA CYS A 533 1.79 -13.11 1.23
C CYS A 533 0.35 -13.04 0.75
N ILE A 534 0.14 -13.15 -0.56
CA ILE A 534 -1.15 -13.45 -1.17
C ILE A 534 -1.11 -14.84 -1.81
N VAL A 535 -2.18 -15.61 -1.61
CA VAL A 535 -2.37 -16.94 -2.19
C VAL A 535 -3.69 -16.96 -2.93
N GLN A 536 -3.71 -17.38 -4.19
CA GLN A 536 -4.93 -17.63 -4.96
C GLN A 536 -5.14 -19.13 -5.15
N VAL A 537 -6.38 -19.58 -5.12
CA VAL A 537 -6.79 -20.93 -5.58
C VAL A 537 -8.02 -20.80 -6.47
N SER A 538 -8.19 -21.69 -7.47
CA SER A 538 -9.39 -21.70 -8.32
C SER A 538 -9.92 -23.11 -8.59
N TYR A 539 -11.22 -23.22 -8.85
CA TYR A 539 -11.92 -24.50 -9.06
C TYR A 539 -12.88 -24.45 -10.24
N ALA A 540 -13.23 -25.64 -10.75
CA ALA A 540 -14.40 -25.88 -11.60
C ALA A 540 -15.39 -26.78 -10.86
N ILE A 541 -16.68 -26.56 -11.07
CA ILE A 541 -17.74 -27.36 -10.45
C ILE A 541 -17.55 -28.86 -10.72
N GLY A 542 -17.68 -29.68 -9.67
CA GLY A 542 -17.53 -31.14 -9.77
C GLY A 542 -16.10 -31.66 -9.87
N VAL A 543 -15.09 -30.79 -9.99
CA VAL A 543 -13.66 -31.16 -9.99
C VAL A 543 -13.10 -30.99 -8.58
N ALA A 544 -12.46 -32.03 -8.04
CA ALA A 544 -11.91 -32.01 -6.68
C ALA A 544 -10.60 -31.21 -6.57
N GLU A 545 -9.69 -31.42 -7.52
CA GLU A 545 -8.40 -30.72 -7.54
C GLU A 545 -8.56 -29.26 -8.00
N PRO A 546 -7.75 -28.32 -7.47
CA PRO A 546 -7.76 -26.95 -7.94
C PRO A 546 -7.22 -26.85 -9.37
N LEU A 547 -7.82 -25.97 -10.18
CA LEU A 547 -7.35 -25.66 -11.54
C LEU A 547 -6.06 -24.83 -11.52
N SER A 548 -5.91 -23.96 -10.53
CA SER A 548 -4.70 -23.14 -10.36
C SER A 548 -4.45 -22.83 -8.88
N VAL A 549 -3.17 -22.62 -8.56
CA VAL A 549 -2.70 -22.08 -7.28
C VAL A 549 -1.60 -21.07 -7.58
N PHE A 550 -1.69 -19.87 -7.04
CA PHE A 550 -0.73 -18.79 -7.22
C PHE A 550 -0.28 -18.22 -5.87
N VAL A 551 0.98 -17.76 -5.82
CA VAL A 551 1.60 -17.14 -4.64
C VAL A 551 2.38 -15.91 -5.09
N ASP A 552 2.24 -14.82 -4.35
CA ASP A 552 3.10 -13.63 -4.45
C ASP A 552 3.39 -13.09 -3.06
N THR A 553 4.67 -12.85 -2.78
CA THR A 553 5.14 -12.32 -1.49
C THR A 553 5.38 -10.81 -1.51
N TYR A 554 4.96 -10.11 -2.57
CA TYR A 554 5.20 -8.69 -2.77
C TYR A 554 6.69 -8.33 -2.64
N LYS A 555 7.58 -9.24 -3.07
CA LYS A 555 9.04 -9.13 -2.95
C LYS A 555 9.59 -9.17 -1.52
N THR A 556 8.77 -9.57 -0.56
CA THR A 556 9.19 -9.75 0.85
C THR A 556 9.65 -11.17 1.18
N GLY A 557 9.56 -12.10 0.23
CA GLY A 557 9.94 -13.50 0.41
C GLY A 557 11.44 -13.69 0.69
N THR A 558 11.78 -14.52 1.67
CA THR A 558 13.17 -14.92 1.96
C THR A 558 13.67 -16.01 1.00
N ILE A 559 12.75 -16.65 0.28
CA ILE A 559 12.99 -17.60 -0.82
C ILE A 559 12.07 -17.23 -2.00
N PRO A 560 12.35 -17.70 -3.22
CA PRO A 560 11.52 -17.41 -4.40
C PRO A 560 10.06 -17.86 -4.22
N ASP A 561 9.11 -17.07 -4.75
CA ASP A 561 7.66 -17.37 -4.69
C ASP A 561 7.31 -18.76 -5.25
N LYS A 562 8.05 -19.23 -6.27
CA LYS A 562 7.89 -20.58 -6.84
C LYS A 562 8.17 -21.70 -5.84
N ASP A 563 9.10 -21.48 -4.90
CA ASP A 563 9.50 -22.47 -3.91
C ASP A 563 8.52 -22.45 -2.73
N ILE A 564 7.99 -21.26 -2.39
CA ILE A 564 6.87 -21.11 -1.45
C ILE A 564 5.61 -21.81 -2.00
N LEU A 565 5.33 -21.66 -3.29
CA LEU A 565 4.22 -22.37 -3.94
C LEU A 565 4.36 -23.89 -3.83
N VAL A 566 5.57 -24.44 -4.01
CA VAL A 566 5.84 -25.87 -3.80
C VAL A 566 5.56 -26.26 -2.35
N LEU A 567 6.07 -25.50 -1.38
CA LEU A 567 5.81 -25.76 0.04
C LEU A 567 4.32 -25.74 0.37
N ILE A 568 3.57 -24.77 -0.16
CA ILE A 568 2.12 -24.70 0.03
C ILE A 568 1.44 -25.94 -0.56
N LYS A 569 1.75 -26.32 -1.80
CA LYS A 569 1.14 -27.49 -2.45
C LYS A 569 1.49 -28.82 -1.77
N GLU A 570 2.65 -28.92 -1.13
CA GLU A 570 3.05 -30.11 -0.35
C GLU A 570 2.38 -30.18 1.03
N ASN A 571 2.00 -29.05 1.62
CA ASN A 571 1.52 -28.98 3.01
C ASN A 571 0.02 -28.71 3.13
N PHE A 572 -0.66 -28.26 2.08
CA PHE A 572 -2.10 -27.96 2.08
C PHE A 572 -2.83 -28.80 1.04
N ASP A 573 -3.86 -29.51 1.48
CA ASP A 573 -4.76 -30.24 0.60
C ASP A 573 -5.95 -29.34 0.23
N PHE A 574 -5.98 -28.92 -1.02
CA PHE A 574 -6.98 -27.99 -1.56
C PHE A 574 -8.26 -28.69 -2.03
N ARG A 575 -8.40 -30.02 -1.88
CA ARG A 575 -9.64 -30.69 -2.28
C ARG A 575 -10.78 -30.37 -1.31
N PRO A 576 -11.99 -30.01 -1.76
CA PRO A 576 -13.08 -29.54 -0.89
C PRO A 576 -13.44 -30.45 0.28
N GLY A 577 -13.53 -31.76 0.04
CA GLY A 577 -13.78 -32.71 1.13
C GLY A 577 -12.65 -32.78 2.14
N MET A 578 -11.39 -32.65 1.69
CA MET A 578 -10.22 -32.62 2.56
C MET A 578 -10.10 -31.31 3.34
N MET A 579 -10.38 -30.16 2.70
CA MET A 579 -10.48 -28.87 3.39
C MET A 579 -11.54 -28.91 4.50
N SER A 580 -12.72 -29.48 4.19
CA SER A 580 -13.81 -29.63 5.15
C SER A 580 -13.40 -30.44 6.39
N ILE A 581 -12.62 -31.51 6.20
CA ILE A 581 -12.12 -32.35 7.30
C ILE A 581 -10.99 -31.65 8.06
N ASN A 582 -9.97 -31.17 7.35
CA ASN A 582 -8.76 -30.61 7.94
C ASN A 582 -9.02 -29.34 8.75
N LEU A 583 -10.03 -28.54 8.36
CA LEU A 583 -10.46 -27.35 9.08
C LEU A 583 -11.69 -27.62 9.98
N ASP A 584 -12.16 -28.86 10.06
CA ASP A 584 -13.32 -29.27 10.86
C ASP A 584 -14.57 -28.41 10.60
N LEU A 585 -14.89 -28.21 9.33
CA LEU A 585 -15.94 -27.27 8.88
C LEU A 585 -17.35 -27.86 8.95
N LYS A 586 -17.51 -29.16 9.17
CA LYS A 586 -18.83 -29.77 9.36
C LYS A 586 -19.28 -29.79 10.82
N ARG A 587 -18.42 -29.33 11.75
CA ARG A 587 -18.75 -29.23 13.18
C ARG A 587 -19.88 -28.23 13.39
N GLY A 588 -21.07 -28.74 13.66
CA GLY A 588 -22.23 -27.94 14.08
C GLY A 588 -22.23 -27.61 15.57
N GLY A 589 -23.21 -26.79 15.98
CA GLY A 589 -23.33 -26.28 17.35
C GLY A 589 -22.41 -25.09 17.64
N ASN A 590 -22.56 -24.49 18.83
CA ASN A 590 -21.77 -23.35 19.34
C ASN A 590 -21.78 -22.07 18.48
N PHE A 591 -22.73 -21.94 17.55
CA PHE A 591 -22.85 -20.76 16.68
C PHE A 591 -21.57 -20.46 15.90
N ARG A 592 -20.86 -21.51 15.47
CA ARG A 592 -19.53 -21.41 14.86
C ARG A 592 -19.52 -20.46 13.67
N TYR A 593 -20.45 -20.63 12.74
CA TYR A 593 -20.53 -19.80 11.55
C TYR A 593 -21.15 -18.44 11.82
N GLN A 594 -22.18 -18.36 12.67
CA GLN A 594 -22.78 -17.09 13.04
C GLN A 594 -21.76 -16.15 13.71
N LYS A 595 -20.82 -16.69 14.50
CA LYS A 595 -19.70 -15.90 15.04
C LYS A 595 -18.83 -15.27 13.95
N THR A 596 -18.70 -15.87 12.77
CA THR A 596 -17.91 -15.33 11.64
C THR A 596 -18.62 -14.22 10.88
N ALA A 597 -19.96 -14.23 10.88
CA ALA A 597 -20.79 -13.39 10.04
C ALA A 597 -20.78 -11.88 10.39
N ALA A 598 -20.17 -11.50 11.51
CA ALA A 598 -19.88 -10.13 11.89
C ALA A 598 -18.45 -10.00 12.43
N TYR A 599 -17.87 -8.82 12.20
CA TYR A 599 -16.51 -8.45 12.64
C TYR A 599 -15.39 -9.29 12.01
N GLY A 600 -15.56 -9.70 10.75
CA GLY A 600 -14.55 -10.37 9.94
C GLY A 600 -14.42 -11.87 10.20
N HIS A 601 -14.11 -12.61 9.15
CA HIS A 601 -13.86 -14.06 9.21
C HIS A 601 -12.42 -14.39 9.61
N PHE A 602 -11.50 -13.42 9.49
CA PHE A 602 -10.06 -13.62 9.62
C PHE A 602 -9.45 -12.75 10.73
N GLY A 603 -8.28 -13.14 11.21
CA GLY A 603 -7.53 -12.40 12.24
C GLY A 603 -8.13 -12.51 13.65
N ARG A 604 -8.85 -13.60 13.93
CA ARG A 604 -9.53 -13.83 15.21
C ARG A 604 -8.98 -15.07 15.90
N ASP A 605 -8.96 -15.05 17.22
CA ASP A 605 -8.31 -16.04 18.09
C ASP A 605 -9.29 -17.06 18.71
N ASP A 606 -10.57 -17.00 18.34
CA ASP A 606 -11.56 -18.00 18.71
C ASP A 606 -11.14 -19.39 18.20
N ALA A 607 -11.15 -20.39 19.09
CA ALA A 607 -10.73 -21.75 18.78
C ALA A 607 -11.58 -22.44 17.70
N ASP A 608 -12.78 -21.91 17.41
CA ASP A 608 -13.60 -22.36 16.30
C ASP A 608 -13.07 -21.90 14.93
N PHE A 609 -12.16 -20.93 14.86
CA PHE A 609 -11.59 -20.45 13.59
C PHE A 609 -10.31 -21.19 13.28
N THR A 610 -10.45 -22.48 13.01
CA THR A 610 -9.36 -23.43 12.73
C THR A 610 -8.42 -23.01 11.60
N TRP A 611 -8.88 -22.18 10.66
CA TRP A 611 -8.05 -21.61 9.59
C TRP A 611 -7.07 -20.53 10.07
N GLU A 612 -7.25 -19.98 11.27
CA GLU A 612 -6.30 -19.06 11.90
C GLU A 612 -5.15 -19.80 12.61
N THR A 613 -5.25 -21.13 12.76
CA THR A 613 -4.17 -21.97 13.30
C THR A 613 -3.08 -22.15 12.25
N VAL A 614 -1.88 -21.66 12.55
CA VAL A 614 -0.69 -21.74 11.69
C VAL A 614 -0.23 -23.18 11.54
N LYS A 615 0.05 -23.59 10.29
CA LYS A 615 0.76 -24.84 10.00
C LYS A 615 2.26 -24.56 9.92
N ALA A 616 3.07 -25.44 10.51
CA ALA A 616 4.51 -25.35 10.41
C ALA A 616 4.97 -25.63 8.97
N LEU A 617 5.67 -24.68 8.36
CA LEU A 617 6.31 -24.82 7.05
C LEU A 617 7.82 -24.85 7.24
N LYS A 618 8.49 -25.85 6.64
CA LYS A 618 9.96 -25.97 6.68
C LYS A 618 10.50 -26.05 5.25
N PRO A 619 11.37 -25.12 4.82
CA PRO A 619 12.12 -25.29 3.59
C PRO A 619 12.90 -26.61 3.62
N LYS A 620 12.93 -27.34 2.50
CA LYS A 620 13.88 -28.46 2.36
C LYS A 620 15.29 -27.87 2.31
N ALA A 621 16.17 -28.39 3.16
CA ALA A 621 17.54 -27.91 3.35
C ALA A 621 18.41 -28.08 2.09
#